data_AF-A0A270BL68-F1
#
_entry.id   AF-A0A270BL68-F1
#
_cell.length_a   1.000
_cell.length_b   1.000
_cell.length_c   1.000
_cell.angle_alpha   90.00
_cell.angle_beta   90.00
_cell.angle_gamma   90.00
#
_symmetry.space_group_name_H-M   'P 1'
#
loop_
_entity.id
_entity.type
_entity.pdbx_description
1 polymer ?
#
loop_
_entity_poly.entity_id
_entity_poly.type
_entity_poly.pdbx_seq_one_letter_code
_entity_poly.pdbx_strand_id
1 'polypeptide(L)'
;MVAARKLLLERGPTGVTLANVGDAIGMSHANVLYHFGSAADLQSALMGSMIRDLTDALDGAVERIKTDGAAPRVIVDQVFDAFGEGGAGQLAAWIALSRDFSHLEPVREAVNSLVVAFRDKFLDEDADPRVRSAVLMIAVCAFGDAVIGPQLRDMLGQDDDAMRSLAAKLLPMFVIGPL
;
A
#
# COMPACT_ATOMS: atom_id res chain seq x y z
N MET A 1 14.87 6.31 -2.08
CA MET A 1 13.80 5.28 -2.06
C MET A 1 13.80 4.38 -3.28
N VAL A 2 14.03 4.88 -4.49
CA VAL A 2 14.11 4.05 -5.72
C VAL A 2 15.03 2.83 -5.58
N ALA A 3 16.27 3.01 -5.11
CA ALA A 3 17.21 1.91 -4.92
C ALA A 3 16.74 0.89 -3.86
N ALA A 4 16.17 1.37 -2.74
CA ALA A 4 15.63 0.51 -1.70
C ALA A 4 14.43 -0.31 -2.21
N ARG A 5 13.54 0.31 -3.00
CA ARG A 5 12.42 -0.39 -3.65
C ARG A 5 12.90 -1.44 -4.65
N LYS A 6 13.93 -1.13 -5.44
CA LYS A 6 14.56 -2.11 -6.34
C LYS A 6 15.11 -3.31 -5.57
N LEU A 7 15.84 -3.07 -4.49
CA LEU A 7 16.36 -4.14 -3.62
C LEU A 7 15.24 -4.98 -2.99
N LEU A 8 14.14 -4.35 -2.57
CA LEU A 8 12.96 -5.06 -2.07
C LEU A 8 12.43 -6.05 -3.12
N LEU A 9 12.25 -5.61 -4.36
CA LEU A 9 11.70 -6.45 -5.42
C LEU A 9 12.66 -7.57 -5.84
N GLU A 10 13.97 -7.31 -5.83
CA GLU A 10 14.98 -8.29 -6.26
C GLU A 10 15.35 -9.30 -5.17
N ARG A 11 15.36 -8.88 -3.90
CA ARG A 11 15.98 -9.64 -2.79
C ARG A 11 15.05 -9.82 -1.59
N GLY A 12 13.84 -9.27 -1.64
CA GLY A 12 12.91 -9.24 -0.53
C GLY A 12 13.29 -8.25 0.59
N PRO A 13 12.49 -8.20 1.67
CA PRO A 13 12.62 -7.21 2.74
C PRO A 13 13.97 -7.26 3.46
N THR A 14 14.53 -8.45 3.65
CA THR A 14 15.85 -8.65 4.26
C THR A 14 17.00 -8.10 3.41
N GLY A 15 16.78 -7.91 2.10
CA GLY A 15 17.72 -7.25 1.20
C GLY A 15 17.76 -5.74 1.34
N VAL A 16 16.75 -5.13 1.99
CA VAL A 16 16.66 -3.68 2.21
C VAL A 16 17.46 -3.31 3.47
N THR A 17 18.79 -3.27 3.31
CA THR A 17 19.72 -2.89 4.38
C THR A 17 20.43 -1.58 4.05
N LEU A 18 20.93 -0.88 5.08
CA LEU A 18 21.69 0.35 4.90
C LEU A 18 22.93 0.14 4.02
N ALA A 19 23.60 -1.00 4.16
CA ALA A 19 24.76 -1.36 3.36
C ALA A 19 24.39 -1.57 1.88
N ASN A 20 23.40 -2.42 1.60
CA ASN A 20 22.97 -2.68 0.22
C ASN A 20 22.46 -1.40 -0.47
N VAL A 21 21.75 -0.54 0.27
CA VAL A 21 21.28 0.74 -0.26
C VAL A 21 22.45 1.69 -0.52
N GLY A 22 23.41 1.79 0.41
CA GLY A 22 24.61 2.60 0.24
C GLY A 22 25.41 2.19 -0.99
N ASP A 23 25.67 0.90 -1.13
CA ASP A 23 26.35 0.33 -2.30
C ASP A 23 25.60 0.63 -3.60
N ALA A 24 24.27 0.50 -3.60
CA ALA A 24 23.45 0.74 -4.78
C ALA A 24 23.41 2.22 -5.22
N ILE A 25 23.64 3.18 -4.32
CA ILE A 25 23.61 4.62 -4.63
C ILE A 25 24.99 5.29 -4.59
N GLY A 26 26.06 4.51 -4.41
CA GLY A 26 27.43 5.02 -4.31
C GLY A 26 27.69 5.86 -3.06
N MET A 27 26.95 5.64 -1.97
CA MET A 27 27.14 6.31 -0.69
C MET A 27 27.75 5.36 0.35
N SER A 28 28.55 5.91 1.27
CA SER A 28 29.09 5.11 2.37
C SER A 28 27.98 4.66 3.32
N HIS A 29 28.18 3.52 3.99
CA HIS A 29 27.28 3.04 5.03
C HIS A 29 27.03 4.09 6.12
N ALA A 30 28.06 4.88 6.48
CA ALA A 30 27.95 5.94 7.48
C ALA A 30 26.97 7.05 7.06
N ASN A 31 26.96 7.43 5.78
CA ASN A 31 26.02 8.44 5.28
C ASN A 31 24.58 7.93 5.34
N VAL A 32 24.33 6.70 4.89
CA VAL A 32 22.98 6.11 4.90
C VAL A 32 22.51 5.87 6.34
N LEU A 33 23.40 5.45 7.24
CA LEU A 33 23.12 5.31 8.66
C LEU A 33 22.75 6.65 9.30
N TYR A 34 23.41 7.75 8.94
CA TYR A 34 23.06 9.07 9.46
C TYR A 34 21.65 9.51 9.03
N HIS A 35 21.20 9.11 7.84
CA HIS A 35 19.87 9.46 7.34
C HIS A 35 18.74 8.62 7.92
N PHE A 36 18.96 7.31 8.13
CA PHE A 36 17.89 6.39 8.53
C PHE A 36 18.06 5.83 9.94
N GLY A 37 19.25 5.79 10.51
CA GLY A 37 19.49 5.23 11.85
C GLY A 37 19.50 3.70 11.92
N SER A 38 18.54 3.03 11.28
CA SER A 38 18.45 1.56 11.26
C SER A 38 17.85 1.00 9.96
N ALA A 39 17.93 -0.32 9.78
CA ALA A 39 17.25 -1.01 8.67
C ALA A 39 15.72 -0.96 8.83
N ALA A 40 15.20 -1.02 10.06
CA ALA A 40 13.77 -0.92 10.33
C ALA A 40 13.23 0.48 9.97
N ASP A 41 13.97 1.53 10.31
CA ASP A 41 13.66 2.91 9.91
C ASP A 41 13.68 3.09 8.39
N LEU A 42 14.68 2.51 7.70
CA LEU A 42 14.76 2.51 6.24
C LEU A 42 13.55 1.80 5.61
N GLN A 43 13.18 0.62 6.12
CA GLN A 43 12.04 -0.15 5.66
C GLN A 43 10.71 0.60 5.89
N SER A 44 10.56 1.22 7.04
CA SER A 44 9.39 2.06 7.34
C SER A 44 9.31 3.29 6.45
N ALA A 45 10.42 3.99 6.23
CA ALA A 45 10.49 5.13 5.33
C ALA A 45 10.22 4.74 3.87
N LEU A 46 10.66 3.55 3.45
CA LEU A 46 10.32 2.96 2.15
C LEU A 46 8.81 2.68 2.05
N MET A 47 8.21 2.02 3.05
CA MET A 47 6.77 1.77 3.07
C MET A 47 5.98 3.09 3.00
N GLY A 48 6.36 4.10 3.78
CA GLY A 48 5.76 5.43 3.72
C GLY A 48 5.87 6.08 2.34
N SER A 49 6.99 5.89 1.63
CA SER A 49 7.14 6.37 0.25
C SER A 49 6.20 5.65 -0.71
N MET A 50 6.08 4.32 -0.58
CA MET A 50 5.22 3.51 -1.45
C MET A 50 3.74 3.88 -1.27
N ILE A 51 3.31 4.21 -0.06
CA ILE A 51 1.95 4.70 0.22
C ILE A 51 1.72 6.07 -0.42
N ARG A 52 2.70 6.98 -0.36
CA ARG A 52 2.60 8.29 -1.04
C ARG A 52 2.49 8.14 -2.56
N ASP A 53 3.36 7.32 -3.15
CA ASP A 53 3.32 7.03 -4.59
C ASP A 53 1.95 6.46 -5.01
N LEU A 54 1.35 5.60 -4.16
CA LEU A 54 0.02 5.05 -4.38
C LEU A 54 -1.07 6.13 -4.25
N THR A 55 -1.01 7.01 -3.25
CA THR A 55 -1.94 8.15 -3.11
C THR A 55 -1.94 9.01 -4.36
N ASP A 56 -0.76 9.35 -4.88
CA ASP A 56 -0.61 10.17 -6.08
C ASP A 56 -1.19 9.46 -7.32
N ALA A 57 -0.97 8.14 -7.44
CA ALA A 57 -1.49 7.35 -8.56
C ALA A 57 -3.03 7.20 -8.54
N LEU A 58 -3.63 7.20 -7.34
CA LEU A 58 -5.08 7.04 -7.14
C LEU A 58 -5.85 8.35 -7.28
N ASP A 59 -5.17 9.50 -7.18
CA ASP A 59 -5.77 10.82 -7.02
C ASP A 59 -6.89 11.11 -8.02
N GLY A 60 -6.64 10.89 -9.32
CA GLY A 60 -7.63 11.11 -10.37
C GLY A 60 -8.74 10.05 -10.41
N ALA A 61 -8.47 8.81 -10.02
CA ALA A 61 -9.49 7.76 -10.02
C ALA A 61 -10.50 7.96 -8.88
N VAL A 62 -10.04 8.42 -7.71
CA VAL A 62 -10.91 8.72 -6.56
C VAL A 62 -11.88 9.86 -6.87
N GLU A 63 -11.48 10.89 -7.61
CA GLU A 63 -12.40 11.98 -8.02
C GLU A 63 -13.57 11.48 -8.87
N ARG A 64 -13.34 10.45 -9.68
CA ARG A 64 -14.35 9.90 -10.60
C ARG A 64 -15.19 8.79 -9.98
N ILE A 65 -14.93 8.39 -8.74
CA ILE A 65 -15.57 7.21 -8.12
C ILE A 65 -17.10 7.28 -8.06
N LYS A 66 -17.67 8.49 -7.96
CA LYS A 66 -19.14 8.72 -7.93
C LYS A 66 -19.75 8.91 -9.32
N THR A 67 -18.95 9.18 -10.35
CA THR A 67 -19.41 9.59 -11.69
C THR A 67 -19.05 8.59 -12.79
N ASP A 68 -18.07 7.73 -12.54
CA ASP A 68 -17.55 6.73 -13.48
C ASP A 68 -17.65 5.33 -12.86
N GLY A 69 -18.47 4.47 -13.47
CA GLY A 69 -18.63 3.08 -13.03
C GLY A 69 -17.36 2.23 -13.16
N ALA A 70 -16.36 2.66 -13.94
CA ALA A 70 -15.07 1.98 -14.06
C ALA A 70 -14.07 2.41 -12.97
N ALA A 71 -14.25 3.58 -12.35
CA ALA A 71 -13.31 4.12 -11.37
C ALA A 71 -13.06 3.20 -10.15
N PRO A 72 -14.06 2.53 -9.55
CA PRO A 72 -13.83 1.58 -8.47
C PRO A 72 -12.87 0.46 -8.86
N ARG A 73 -12.97 -0.04 -10.09
CA ARG A 73 -12.09 -1.09 -10.61
C ARG A 73 -10.67 -0.59 -10.78
N VAL A 74 -10.49 0.61 -11.33
CA VAL A 74 -9.17 1.25 -11.49
C VAL A 74 -8.47 1.42 -10.14
N ILE A 75 -9.18 1.92 -9.12
CA ILE A 75 -8.65 2.09 -7.77
C ILE A 75 -8.18 0.75 -7.20
N VAL A 76 -9.03 -0.28 -7.30
CA VAL A 76 -8.71 -1.61 -6.79
C VAL A 76 -7.49 -2.20 -7.51
N ASP A 77 -7.42 -2.07 -8.83
CA ASP A 77 -6.28 -2.57 -9.59
C ASP A 77 -4.97 -1.92 -9.15
N GLN A 78 -4.95 -0.59 -9.02
CA GLN A 78 -3.77 0.13 -8.59
C GLN A 78 -3.32 -0.24 -7.18
N VAL A 79 -4.26 -0.45 -6.25
CA VAL A 79 -3.92 -0.89 -4.89
C VAL A 79 -3.39 -2.32 -4.89
N PHE A 80 -4.02 -3.24 -5.61
CA PHE A 80 -3.56 -4.63 -5.67
C PHE A 80 -2.20 -4.74 -6.37
N ASP A 81 -1.94 -3.95 -7.40
CA ASP A 81 -0.64 -3.89 -8.07
C ASP A 81 0.44 -3.37 -7.12
N ALA A 82 0.14 -2.34 -6.32
CA ALA A 82 1.08 -1.81 -5.33
C ALA A 82 1.46 -2.84 -4.25
N PHE A 83 0.49 -3.63 -3.80
CA PHE A 83 0.72 -4.69 -2.81
C PHE A 83 1.37 -5.94 -3.39
N GLY A 84 0.98 -6.37 -4.59
CA GLY A 84 1.54 -7.51 -5.31
C GLY A 84 2.89 -7.16 -5.94
N GLU A 85 2.89 -6.83 -7.23
CA GLU A 85 4.10 -6.57 -8.01
C GLU A 85 4.91 -5.37 -7.50
N GLY A 86 4.25 -4.44 -6.80
CA GLY A 86 4.87 -3.27 -6.21
C GLY A 86 5.64 -3.52 -4.92
N GLY A 87 5.52 -4.73 -4.34
CA GLY A 87 6.29 -5.19 -3.18
C GLY A 87 5.76 -4.73 -1.81
N ALA A 88 4.67 -3.93 -1.75
CA ALA A 88 4.17 -3.41 -0.48
C ALA A 88 3.67 -4.54 0.43
N GLY A 89 3.02 -5.57 -0.14
CA GLY A 89 2.53 -6.72 0.60
C GLY A 89 3.66 -7.52 1.25
N GLN A 90 4.75 -7.75 0.51
CA GLN A 90 5.92 -8.47 1.03
C GLN A 90 6.59 -7.70 2.19
N LEU A 91 6.77 -6.39 2.03
CA LEU A 91 7.36 -5.54 3.09
C LEU A 91 6.45 -5.45 4.32
N ALA A 92 5.13 -5.30 4.13
CA ALA A 92 4.16 -5.28 5.20
C ALA A 92 4.13 -6.61 5.97
N ALA A 93 4.17 -7.74 5.25
CA ALA A 93 4.18 -9.07 5.86
C ALA A 93 5.44 -9.26 6.71
N TRP A 94 6.59 -8.81 6.23
CA TRP A 94 7.84 -8.86 6.99
C TRP A 94 7.77 -8.06 8.29
N ILE A 95 7.30 -6.81 8.23
CA ILE A 95 7.14 -5.96 9.42
C ILE A 95 6.15 -6.60 10.42
N ALA A 96 5.05 -7.18 9.93
CA ALA A 96 4.07 -7.85 10.78
C ALA A 96 4.65 -9.10 11.47
N LEU A 97 5.40 -9.92 10.73
CA LEU A 97 6.01 -11.15 11.23
C LEU A 97 7.20 -10.89 12.17
N SER A 98 7.97 -9.82 11.95
CA SER A 98 9.04 -9.42 12.87
C SER A 98 8.50 -8.88 14.20
N ARG A 99 7.22 -8.48 14.23
CA ARG A 99 6.53 -7.83 15.37
C ARG A 99 7.22 -6.53 15.80
N ASP A 100 8.01 -5.94 14.92
CA ASP A 100 8.69 -4.68 15.15
C ASP A 100 7.89 -3.53 14.54
N PHE A 101 6.98 -2.99 15.36
CA PHE A 101 6.13 -1.86 15.00
C PHE A 101 6.65 -0.52 15.52
N SER A 102 7.84 -0.51 16.12
CA SER A 102 8.38 0.67 16.81
C SER A 102 8.68 1.83 15.86
N HIS A 103 8.93 1.53 14.59
CA HIS A 103 9.32 2.49 13.58
C HIS A 103 8.19 2.91 12.62
N LEU A 104 6.92 2.60 12.91
CA LEU A 104 5.81 2.81 11.96
C LEU A 104 5.35 4.26 11.77
N GLU A 105 5.98 5.25 12.38
CA GLU A 105 5.50 6.64 12.29
C GLU A 105 5.44 7.19 10.86
N PRO A 106 6.47 7.00 9.99
CA PRO A 106 6.38 7.37 8.58
C PRO A 106 5.22 6.71 7.82
N VAL A 107 4.87 5.48 8.20
CA VAL A 107 3.74 4.74 7.62
C VAL A 107 2.43 5.34 8.11
N ARG A 108 2.32 5.63 9.41
CA ARG A 108 1.15 6.27 10.02
C ARG A 108 0.88 7.62 9.37
N GLU A 109 1.89 8.46 9.22
CA GLU A 109 1.79 9.76 8.56
C GLU A 109 1.29 9.59 7.12
N ALA A 110 1.89 8.69 6.35
CA ALA A 110 1.48 8.46 4.95
C ALA A 110 0.03 7.97 4.82
N VAL A 111 -0.42 7.04 5.67
CA VAL A 111 -1.82 6.57 5.68
C VAL A 111 -2.78 7.69 6.07
N ASN A 112 -2.44 8.49 7.08
CA ASN A 112 -3.27 9.62 7.49
C ASN A 112 -3.38 10.67 6.37
N SER A 113 -2.27 10.98 5.70
CA SER A 113 -2.27 11.89 4.55
C SER A 113 -3.12 11.34 3.40
N LEU A 114 -3.04 10.05 3.09
CA LEU A 114 -3.89 9.39 2.09
C LEU A 114 -5.37 9.55 2.44
N VAL A 115 -5.76 9.23 3.68
CA VAL A 115 -7.16 9.35 4.13
C VAL A 115 -7.64 10.80 4.04
N VAL A 116 -6.83 11.77 4.46
CA VAL A 116 -7.13 13.19 4.35
C VAL A 116 -7.32 13.60 2.88
N ALA A 117 -6.39 13.23 2.00
CA ALA A 117 -6.45 13.56 0.58
C ALA A 117 -7.71 13.01 -0.09
N PHE A 118 -8.13 11.79 0.27
CA PHE A 118 -9.34 11.19 -0.29
C PHE A 118 -10.61 11.76 0.33
N ARG A 119 -10.63 12.00 1.64
CA ARG A 119 -11.76 12.66 2.32
C ARG A 119 -12.05 14.01 1.68
N ASP A 120 -11.03 14.81 1.40
CA ASP A 120 -11.18 16.17 0.86
C ASP A 120 -11.79 16.19 -0.56
N LYS A 121 -11.85 15.04 -1.24
CA LYS A 121 -12.56 14.87 -2.53
C LYS A 121 -14.07 14.63 -2.35
N PHE A 122 -14.54 14.43 -1.13
CA PHE A 122 -15.96 14.27 -0.81
C PHE A 122 -16.48 15.53 -0.09
N LEU A 123 -17.65 16.01 -0.52
CA LEU A 123 -18.27 17.22 0.02
C LEU A 123 -19.24 16.96 1.20
N ASP A 124 -19.39 15.70 1.62
CA ASP A 124 -20.33 15.32 2.69
C ASP A 124 -19.63 15.15 4.05
N GLU A 125 -20.28 15.56 5.14
CA GLU A 125 -19.70 15.54 6.49
C GLU A 125 -19.42 14.11 7.01
N ASP A 126 -20.17 13.12 6.50
CA ASP A 126 -20.01 11.69 6.80
C ASP A 126 -18.97 10.98 5.91
N ALA A 127 -18.13 11.73 5.17
CA ALA A 127 -17.07 11.17 4.33
C ALA A 127 -15.99 10.44 5.14
N ASP A 128 -15.54 11.00 6.27
CA ASP A 128 -14.33 10.52 6.96
C ASP A 128 -14.46 9.06 7.46
N PRO A 129 -15.53 8.66 8.17
CA PRO A 129 -15.70 7.26 8.59
C PRO A 129 -15.79 6.29 7.41
N ARG A 130 -16.43 6.73 6.31
CA ARG A 130 -16.60 5.93 5.10
C ARG A 130 -15.30 5.72 4.33
N VAL A 131 -14.53 6.79 4.14
CA VAL A 131 -13.20 6.75 3.51
C VAL A 131 -12.26 5.85 4.31
N ARG A 132 -12.21 6.01 5.64
CA ARG A 132 -11.39 5.15 6.51
C ARG A 132 -11.76 3.69 6.39
N SER A 133 -13.06 3.38 6.37
CA SER A 133 -13.55 2.01 6.23
C SER A 133 -13.21 1.43 4.85
N ALA A 134 -13.34 2.22 3.78
CA ALA A 134 -12.94 1.82 2.43
C ALA A 134 -11.43 1.55 2.35
N VAL A 135 -10.60 2.45 2.85
CA VAL A 135 -9.14 2.31 2.88
C VAL A 135 -8.74 1.04 3.64
N LEU A 136 -9.29 0.81 4.82
CA LEU A 136 -9.03 -0.41 5.60
C LEU A 136 -9.43 -1.66 4.83
N MET A 137 -10.64 -1.70 4.28
CA MET A 137 -11.17 -2.84 3.54
C MET A 137 -10.28 -3.19 2.35
N ILE A 138 -9.96 -2.22 1.49
CA ILE A 138 -9.13 -2.46 0.30
C ILE A 138 -7.71 -2.84 0.71
N ALA A 139 -7.11 -2.13 1.67
CA ALA A 139 -5.73 -2.41 2.10
C ALA A 139 -5.58 -3.82 2.66
N VAL A 140 -6.53 -4.28 3.49
CA VAL A 140 -6.52 -5.64 4.05
C VAL A 140 -6.76 -6.68 2.95
N CYS A 141 -7.66 -6.42 2.00
CA CYS A 141 -7.89 -7.30 0.86
C CYS A 141 -6.63 -7.45 -0.01
N ALA A 142 -6.03 -6.33 -0.42
CA ALA A 142 -4.83 -6.32 -1.25
C ALA A 142 -3.62 -6.94 -0.53
N PHE A 143 -3.48 -6.69 0.78
CA PHE A 143 -2.46 -7.34 1.60
C PHE A 143 -2.64 -8.86 1.66
N GLY A 144 -3.85 -9.33 1.97
CA GLY A 144 -4.15 -10.76 1.99
C GLY A 144 -3.91 -11.41 0.62
N ASP A 145 -4.33 -10.73 -0.45
CA ASP A 145 -4.12 -11.19 -1.82
C ASP A 145 -2.65 -11.34 -2.17
N ALA A 146 -1.82 -10.35 -1.82
CA ALA A 146 -0.39 -10.37 -2.08
C ALA A 146 0.36 -11.46 -1.30
N VAL A 147 -0.15 -11.86 -0.12
CA VAL A 147 0.52 -12.85 0.74
C VAL A 147 0.08 -14.28 0.42
N ILE A 148 -1.21 -14.51 0.17
CA ILE A 148 -1.77 -15.87 0.04
C ILE A 148 -2.86 -15.99 -1.05
N GLY A 149 -3.14 -14.92 -1.79
CA GLY A 149 -4.21 -14.86 -2.79
C GLY A 149 -4.13 -15.98 -3.84
N PRO A 150 -2.99 -16.21 -4.50
CA PRO A 150 -2.87 -17.25 -5.52
C PRO A 150 -3.23 -18.65 -5.00
N GLN A 151 -2.79 -19.01 -3.79
CA GLN A 151 -3.07 -20.30 -3.17
C GLN A 151 -4.54 -20.44 -2.82
N LEU A 152 -5.17 -19.41 -2.24
CA LEU A 152 -6.59 -19.45 -1.91
C LEU A 152 -7.46 -19.52 -3.17
N ARG A 153 -7.11 -18.80 -4.23
CA ARG A 153 -7.84 -18.87 -5.51
C ARG A 153 -7.81 -20.27 -6.11
N ASP A 154 -6.64 -20.88 -6.17
CA ASP A 154 -6.46 -22.25 -6.67
C ASP A 154 -7.28 -23.25 -5.83
N MET A 155 -7.19 -23.18 -4.50
CA MET A 155 -7.95 -24.03 -3.58
C MET A 155 -9.47 -23.87 -3.72
N LEU A 156 -9.95 -22.69 -4.09
CA LEU A 156 -11.38 -22.38 -4.25
C LEU A 156 -11.85 -22.50 -5.71
N GLY A 157 -10.98 -22.89 -6.63
CA GLY A 157 -11.28 -22.96 -8.07
C GLY A 157 -11.75 -21.62 -8.64
N GLN A 158 -11.16 -20.52 -8.19
CA GLN A 158 -11.47 -19.15 -8.64
C GLN A 158 -10.44 -18.65 -9.65
N ASP A 159 -10.88 -17.75 -10.54
CA ASP A 159 -10.00 -17.07 -11.49
C ASP A 159 -9.01 -16.13 -10.78
N ASP A 160 -7.87 -15.84 -11.43
CA ASP A 160 -6.81 -14.96 -10.92
C ASP A 160 -7.32 -13.57 -10.51
N ASP A 161 -8.35 -13.07 -11.20
CA ASP A 161 -8.93 -11.74 -10.96
C ASP A 161 -10.00 -11.71 -9.86
N ALA A 162 -10.41 -12.86 -9.31
CA ALA A 162 -11.63 -12.96 -8.50
C ALA A 162 -11.68 -11.98 -7.32
N MET A 163 -10.56 -11.79 -6.60
CA MET A 163 -10.52 -10.90 -5.44
C MET A 163 -10.56 -9.42 -5.83
N ARG A 164 -9.91 -9.03 -6.94
CA ARG A 164 -9.99 -7.66 -7.48
C ARG A 164 -11.41 -7.36 -7.94
N SER A 165 -12.03 -8.30 -8.65
CA SER A 165 -13.42 -8.22 -9.08
C SER A 165 -14.39 -8.10 -7.89
N LEU A 166 -14.15 -8.84 -6.80
CA LEU A 166 -14.95 -8.73 -5.57
C LEU A 166 -14.76 -7.36 -4.89
N ALA A 167 -13.52 -6.95 -4.66
CA ALA A 167 -13.22 -5.67 -4.00
C ALA A 167 -13.79 -4.48 -4.79
N ALA A 168 -13.73 -4.51 -6.12
CA ALA A 168 -14.30 -3.46 -6.99
C ALA A 168 -15.82 -3.34 -6.87
N LYS A 169 -16.52 -4.46 -6.61
CA LYS A 169 -17.98 -4.46 -6.34
C LYS A 169 -18.30 -3.97 -4.92
N LEU A 170 -17.41 -4.23 -3.95
CA LEU A 170 -17.60 -3.82 -2.56
C LEU A 170 -17.33 -2.33 -2.35
N LEU A 171 -16.32 -1.78 -3.03
CA LEU A 171 -15.86 -0.40 -2.82
C LEU A 171 -16.98 0.66 -2.93
N PRO A 172 -17.87 0.66 -3.94
CA PRO A 172 -18.96 1.64 -4.03
C PRO A 172 -19.91 1.65 -2.83
N MET A 173 -20.07 0.53 -2.11
CA MET A 173 -20.95 0.47 -0.94
C MET A 173 -20.47 1.39 0.20
N PHE A 174 -19.17 1.65 0.28
CA PHE A 174 -18.62 2.60 1.25
C PHE A 174 -18.81 4.05 0.82
N VAL A 175 -19.04 4.31 -0.47
CA VAL A 175 -18.95 5.67 -1.04
C VAL A 175 -20.32 6.22 -1.45
N ILE A 176 -21.29 5.34 -1.73
CA ILE A 176 -22.59 5.68 -2.31
C ILE A 176 -23.77 5.41 -1.35
N GLY A 177 -23.60 4.61 -0.29
CA GLY A 177 -24.68 4.28 0.65
C GLY A 177 -24.64 5.06 1.97
N PRO A 178 -25.80 5.28 2.64
CA PRO A 178 -25.83 5.36 4.08
C PRO A 178 -25.58 3.95 4.62
N LEU A 179 -24.60 3.80 5.52
CA LEU A 179 -24.48 2.58 6.33
C LEU A 179 -25.53 2.61 7.45
#